data_AF-A0A9D7SHW5-F1
#
_entry.id   AF-A0A9D7SHW5-F1
#
_cell.length_a   1.000
_cell.length_b   1.000
_cell.length_c   1.000
_cell.angle_alpha   90.00
_cell.angle_beta   90.00
_cell.angle_gamma   90.00
#
_symmetry.space_group_name_H-M   'P 1'
#
loop_
_entity.id
_entity.type
_entity.pdbx_description
1 polymer ?
#
loop_
_entity_poly.entity_id
_entity_poly.type
_entity_poly.pdbx_seq_one_letter_code
_entity_poly.pdbx_strand_id
1 'polypeptide(L)'
;MRIAIIGNSGSGKSTLARQIASSYGLTALDLDTLAWVPGKVAIPRDHTSAEADVTAFCSSNENWVVEGCYAGLIQTALSYSPVLIFIEPGVEACLSNCRDRPWEPHKYKSKSEQDEKLPFLLNWVRDYYSREGDLSLGAHHSLFESYQGSKRKIQSRVDPSFIKELAR
;
A
#
# COMPACT_ATOMS: atom_id res chain seq x y z
N MET A 1 4.52 18.09 1.54
CA MET A 1 4.15 17.04 0.58
C MET A 1 3.54 15.86 1.32
N ARG A 2 2.33 15.45 0.94
CA ARG A 2 1.63 14.30 1.52
C ARG A 2 1.20 13.37 0.39
N ILE A 3 1.48 12.08 0.51
CA ILE A 3 1.24 11.10 -0.54
C ILE A 3 0.56 9.87 0.05
N ALA A 4 -0.55 9.44 -0.55
CA ALA A 4 -1.19 8.18 -0.21
C ALA A 4 -1.06 7.23 -1.40
N ILE A 5 -0.64 5.99 -1.17
CA ILE A 5 -0.42 4.99 -2.22
C ILE A 5 -1.29 3.77 -1.97
N ILE A 6 -2.13 3.41 -2.95
CA ILE A 6 -3.00 2.25 -2.91
C ILE A 6 -2.77 1.30 -4.10
N GLY A 7 -3.12 0.03 -3.93
CA GLY A 7 -3.00 -1.01 -4.95
C GLY A 7 -2.78 -2.41 -4.39
N ASN A 8 -2.82 -3.42 -5.27
CA ASN A 8 -2.68 -4.83 -4.91
C ASN A 8 -1.34 -5.17 -4.21
N SER A 9 -1.29 -6.29 -3.50
CA SER A 9 -0.01 -6.87 -3.10
C SER A 9 0.84 -7.18 -4.34
N GLY A 10 2.13 -6.85 -4.27
CA GLY A 10 3.04 -7.00 -5.41
C GLY A 10 2.94 -5.89 -6.46
N SER A 11 2.07 -4.88 -6.32
CA SER A 11 1.98 -3.80 -7.32
C SER A 11 3.17 -2.82 -7.31
N GLY A 12 3.99 -2.83 -6.26
CA GLY A 12 5.17 -1.97 -6.13
C GLY A 12 5.03 -0.80 -5.15
N LYS A 13 3.92 -0.70 -4.40
CA LYS A 13 3.64 0.38 -3.44
C LYS A 13 4.78 0.66 -2.47
N SER A 14 5.21 -0.34 -1.70
CA SER A 14 6.26 -0.15 -0.69
C SER A 14 7.60 0.27 -1.31
N THR A 15 7.89 -0.18 -2.53
CA THR A 15 9.07 0.29 -3.28
C THR A 15 8.93 1.77 -3.64
N LEU A 16 7.80 2.16 -4.22
CA LEU A 16 7.55 3.56 -4.57
C LEU A 16 7.53 4.46 -3.32
N ALA A 17 6.87 4.02 -2.25
CA ALA A 17 6.80 4.75 -0.98
C ALA A 17 8.20 5.00 -0.41
N ARG A 18 9.07 3.97 -0.35
CA ARG A 18 10.46 4.12 0.10
C ARG A 18 11.25 5.08 -0.77
N GLN A 19 11.11 4.99 -2.09
CA GLN A 19 11.84 5.87 -3.01
C GLN A 19 11.38 7.33 -2.89
N ILE A 20 10.06 7.58 -2.78
CA ILE A 20 9.49 8.91 -2.54
C ILE A 20 9.96 9.45 -1.18
N ALA A 21 9.86 8.66 -0.12
CA ALA A 21 10.30 9.03 1.22
C ALA A 21 11.78 9.44 1.23
N SER A 22 12.63 8.63 0.59
CA SER A 22 14.06 8.93 0.48
C SER A 22 14.35 10.15 -0.39
N SER A 23 13.58 10.38 -1.46
CA SER A 23 13.83 11.49 -2.40
C SER A 23 13.38 12.84 -1.85
N TYR A 24 12.32 12.86 -1.04
CA TYR A 24 11.68 14.07 -0.54
C TYR A 24 11.75 14.24 0.99
N GLY A 25 12.45 13.34 1.69
CA GLY A 25 12.58 13.39 3.15
C GLY A 25 11.23 13.21 3.87
N LEU A 26 10.35 12.33 3.37
CA LEU A 26 9.03 12.11 3.97
C LEU A 26 9.08 11.01 5.03
N THR A 27 8.28 11.15 6.09
CA THR A 27 8.02 10.04 7.02
C THR A 27 7.12 9.00 6.34
N ALA A 28 7.48 7.74 6.40
CA ALA A 28 6.72 6.66 5.78
C ALA A 28 5.88 5.86 6.80
N LEU A 29 4.64 5.52 6.44
CA LEU A 29 3.78 4.59 7.15
C LEU A 29 3.34 3.46 6.23
N ASP A 30 3.73 2.24 6.59
CA ASP A 30 3.21 0.99 6.02
C ASP A 30 1.96 0.56 6.81
N LEU A 31 0.81 0.54 6.15
CA LEU A 31 -0.47 0.20 6.80
C LEU A 31 -0.54 -1.27 7.27
N ASP A 32 0.30 -2.17 6.73
CA ASP A 32 0.40 -3.54 7.28
C ASP A 32 0.83 -3.49 8.76
N THR A 33 1.59 -2.47 9.19
CA THR A 33 2.01 -2.33 10.60
C THR A 33 0.86 -1.97 11.55
N LEU A 34 -0.25 -1.46 11.02
CA LEU A 34 -1.43 -1.04 11.78
C LEU A 34 -2.60 -2.01 11.66
N ALA A 35 -2.61 -2.85 10.63
CA ALA A 35 -3.75 -3.72 10.34
C ALA A 35 -3.84 -4.96 11.26
N TRP A 36 -2.75 -5.36 11.92
CA TRP A 36 -2.67 -6.61 12.68
C TRP A 36 -2.39 -6.38 14.16
N VAL A 37 -2.96 -7.24 15.02
CA VAL A 37 -2.74 -7.14 16.47
C VAL A 37 -1.28 -7.45 16.77
N PRO A 38 -0.53 -6.57 17.47
CA PRO A 38 0.88 -6.78 17.76
C PRO A 38 1.11 -8.13 18.47
N GLY A 39 2.08 -8.90 17.98
CA GLY A 39 2.43 -10.21 18.54
C GLY A 39 1.42 -11.33 18.23
N LYS A 40 0.36 -11.07 17.45
CA LYS A 40 -0.61 -12.09 17.02
C LYS A 40 -0.56 -12.28 15.52
N VAL A 41 -0.52 -13.54 15.09
CA VAL A 41 -0.47 -13.88 13.66
C VAL A 41 -1.89 -13.81 13.07
N ALA A 42 -2.06 -13.02 12.01
CA ALA A 42 -3.28 -12.95 11.20
C ALA A 42 -4.56 -12.60 11.98
N ILE A 43 -4.44 -11.88 13.10
CA ILE A 43 -5.59 -11.32 13.81
C ILE A 43 -5.71 -9.84 13.43
N PRO A 44 -6.76 -9.43 12.68
CA PRO A 44 -6.93 -8.04 12.32
C PRO A 44 -7.16 -7.20 13.58
N ARG A 45 -6.63 -5.99 13.60
CA ARG A 45 -6.99 -4.99 14.61
C ARG A 45 -8.41 -4.49 14.35
N ASP A 46 -9.00 -3.98 15.41
CA ASP A 46 -10.21 -3.17 15.29
C ASP A 46 -9.96 -2.01 14.33
N HIS A 47 -10.91 -1.80 13.41
CA HIS A 47 -10.79 -0.83 12.33
C HIS A 47 -10.66 0.59 12.88
N THR A 48 -11.50 0.95 13.87
CA THR A 48 -11.49 2.28 14.51
C THR A 48 -10.14 2.59 15.13
N SER A 49 -9.51 1.60 15.77
CA SER A 49 -8.19 1.73 16.37
C SER A 49 -7.10 1.95 15.31
N ALA A 50 -7.17 1.25 14.18
CA ALA A 50 -6.22 1.45 13.08
C ALA A 50 -6.41 2.81 12.40
N GLU A 51 -7.65 3.27 12.21
CA GLU A 51 -7.95 4.62 11.70
C GLU A 51 -7.44 5.73 12.64
N ALA A 52 -7.57 5.54 13.94
CA ALA A 52 -7.03 6.47 14.94
C ALA A 52 -5.50 6.58 14.83
N ASP A 53 -4.80 5.45 14.64
CA ASP A 53 -3.35 5.45 14.44
C ASP A 53 -2.94 6.15 13.14
N VAL A 54 -3.66 5.95 12.04
CA VAL A 54 -3.43 6.67 10.78
C VAL A 54 -3.63 8.18 10.96
N THR A 55 -4.68 8.58 11.67
CA THR A 55 -4.98 9.97 12.00
C THR A 55 -3.87 10.60 12.85
N ALA A 56 -3.42 9.90 13.90
CA ALA A 56 -2.33 10.33 14.75
C ALA A 56 -1.02 10.50 13.96
N PHE A 57 -0.70 9.56 13.07
CA PHE A 57 0.46 9.65 12.19
C PHE A 57 0.37 10.86 11.25
N CYS A 58 -0.75 11.03 10.55
CA CYS A 58 -0.92 12.10 9.56
C CYS A 58 -0.96 13.50 10.18
N SER A 59 -1.47 13.63 11.41
CA SER A 59 -1.51 14.90 12.15
C SER A 59 -0.17 15.28 12.79
N SER A 60 0.64 14.28 13.19
CA SER A 60 1.94 14.53 13.83
C SER A 60 3.09 14.74 12.84
N ASN A 61 2.85 14.49 11.54
CA ASN A 61 3.85 14.64 10.49
C ASN A 61 3.36 15.64 9.44
N GLU A 62 4.16 16.68 9.15
CA GLU A 62 3.82 17.64 8.09
C GLU A 62 3.94 17.03 6.69
N ASN A 63 4.99 16.20 6.51
CA ASN A 63 5.40 15.62 5.24
C ASN A 63 5.48 14.09 5.37
N TRP A 64 4.65 13.36 4.61
CA TRP A 64 4.54 11.91 4.77
C TRP A 64 4.14 11.17 3.50
N VAL A 65 4.42 9.86 3.51
CA VAL A 65 3.86 8.87 2.59
C VAL A 65 3.18 7.75 3.38
N VAL A 66 1.90 7.52 3.10
CA VAL A 66 1.12 6.39 3.64
C VAL A 66 0.86 5.41 2.51
N GLU A 67 1.10 4.13 2.73
CA GLU A 67 0.91 3.11 1.69
C GLU A 67 0.26 1.83 2.22
N GLY A 68 -0.58 1.20 1.41
CA GLY A 68 -1.19 -0.09 1.75
C GLY A 68 -2.27 -0.52 0.76
N CYS A 69 -2.93 -1.65 1.05
CA CYS A 69 -4.06 -2.15 0.27
C CYS A 69 -5.42 -1.97 0.96
N TYR A 70 -5.47 -1.34 2.13
CA TYR A 70 -6.67 -1.11 2.94
C TYR A 70 -7.38 0.18 2.49
N ALA A 71 -8.47 0.07 1.74
CA ALA A 71 -9.15 1.25 1.20
C ALA A 71 -9.68 2.18 2.30
N GLY A 72 -10.22 1.64 3.39
CA GLY A 72 -10.71 2.37 4.55
C GLY A 72 -9.60 3.14 5.27
N LEU A 73 -8.44 2.53 5.49
CA LEU A 73 -7.31 3.22 6.11
C LEU A 73 -6.70 4.28 5.19
N ILE A 74 -6.66 4.03 3.88
CA ILE A 74 -6.25 5.07 2.91
C ILE A 74 -7.25 6.22 2.93
N GLN A 75 -8.57 5.94 2.97
CA GLN A 75 -9.63 6.95 3.08
C GLN A 75 -9.39 7.87 4.28
N THR A 76 -8.97 7.35 5.43
CA THR A 76 -8.58 8.16 6.60
C THR A 76 -7.46 9.15 6.25
N ALA A 77 -6.40 8.69 5.59
CA ALA A 77 -5.29 9.54 5.15
C ALA A 77 -5.72 10.59 4.11
N LEU A 78 -6.73 10.30 3.28
CA LEU A 78 -7.24 11.24 2.27
C LEU A 78 -7.86 12.51 2.87
N SER A 79 -8.31 12.48 4.12
CA SER A 79 -8.83 13.67 4.82
C SER A 79 -7.81 14.81 4.94
N TYR A 80 -6.52 14.50 4.82
CA TYR A 80 -5.40 15.45 4.86
C TYR A 80 -4.99 15.96 3.46
N SER A 81 -5.81 15.68 2.44
CA SER A 81 -5.62 16.09 1.04
C SER A 81 -4.27 15.74 0.41
N PRO A 82 -3.78 14.48 0.53
CA PRO A 82 -2.55 14.05 -0.13
C PRO A 82 -2.72 13.93 -1.66
N VAL A 83 -1.62 13.75 -2.37
CA VAL A 83 -1.68 13.17 -3.71
C VAL A 83 -1.97 11.67 -3.58
N LEU A 84 -3.09 11.21 -4.13
CA LEU A 84 -3.44 9.78 -4.17
C LEU A 84 -2.82 9.12 -5.41
N ILE A 85 -1.98 8.11 -5.19
CA ILE A 85 -1.38 7.29 -6.26
C ILE A 85 -2.01 5.91 -6.20
N PHE A 86 -2.65 5.48 -7.29
CA PHE A 86 -3.16 4.12 -7.44
C PHE A 86 -2.30 3.34 -8.44
N ILE A 87 -1.66 2.27 -7.98
CA ILE A 87 -0.79 1.40 -8.77
C ILE A 87 -1.53 0.11 -9.13
N GLU A 88 -1.83 -0.06 -10.42
CA GLU A 88 -2.62 -1.14 -11.00
C GLU A 88 -1.93 -1.75 -12.24
N PRO A 89 -0.76 -2.41 -12.09
CA PRO A 89 0.06 -2.86 -13.23
C PRO A 89 -0.44 -4.17 -13.88
N GLY A 90 -1.61 -4.66 -13.45
CA GLY A 90 -2.14 -5.97 -13.84
C GLY A 90 -1.63 -7.14 -13.00
N VAL A 91 -2.37 -8.26 -13.07
CA VAL A 91 -2.15 -9.44 -12.23
C VAL A 91 -0.78 -10.06 -12.43
N GLU A 92 -0.34 -10.19 -13.69
CA GLU A 92 0.94 -10.83 -14.02
C GLU A 92 2.14 -10.05 -13.48
N ALA A 93 2.09 -8.72 -13.52
CA ALA A 93 3.14 -7.89 -12.92
C ALA A 93 3.18 -8.07 -11.40
N CYS A 94 2.03 -8.13 -10.74
CA CYS A 94 1.95 -8.38 -9.29
C CYS A 94 2.47 -9.76 -8.92
N LEU A 95 2.09 -10.80 -9.67
CA LEU A 95 2.53 -12.18 -9.45
C LEU A 95 4.04 -12.34 -9.67
N SER A 96 4.60 -11.76 -10.75
CA SER A 96 6.05 -11.74 -10.98
C SER A 96 6.75 -11.07 -9.80
N ASN A 97 6.31 -9.88 -9.38
CA ASN A 97 6.92 -9.19 -8.25
C ASN A 97 6.88 -10.02 -6.97
N CYS A 98 5.79 -10.75 -6.70
CA CYS A 98 5.69 -11.64 -5.54
C CYS A 98 6.66 -12.83 -5.61
N ARG A 99 6.87 -13.41 -6.80
CA ARG A 99 7.84 -14.50 -7.01
C ARG A 99 9.29 -14.00 -6.86
N ASP A 100 9.54 -12.79 -7.32
CA ASP A 100 10.87 -12.17 -7.31
C ASP A 100 11.20 -11.49 -5.97
N ARG A 101 10.31 -11.57 -4.96
CA ARG A 101 10.55 -10.94 -3.65
C ARG A 101 11.81 -11.52 -3.00
N PRO A 102 12.76 -10.67 -2.59
CA PRO A 102 13.84 -11.12 -1.72
C PRO A 102 13.27 -11.56 -0.36
N TRP A 103 14.11 -12.23 0.43
CA TRP A 103 13.75 -12.56 1.81
C TRP A 103 13.42 -11.27 2.60
N GLU A 104 12.27 -11.28 3.28
CA GLU A 104 11.79 -10.20 4.14
C GLU A 104 12.05 -10.58 5.62
N PRO A 105 13.24 -10.29 6.19
CA PRO A 105 13.63 -10.74 7.54
C PRO A 105 12.77 -10.13 8.66
N HIS A 106 12.05 -9.05 8.36
CA HIS A 106 11.10 -8.42 9.27
C HIS A 106 9.74 -9.15 9.32
N LYS A 107 9.47 -10.06 8.38
CA LYS A 107 8.23 -10.87 8.30
C LYS A 107 8.46 -12.35 8.56
N TYR A 108 9.59 -12.89 8.11
CA TYR A 108 9.86 -14.33 8.13
C TYR A 108 11.27 -14.61 8.67
N LYS A 109 11.42 -15.72 9.41
CA LYS A 109 12.72 -16.11 9.99
C LYS A 109 13.72 -16.57 8.93
N SER A 110 13.25 -17.02 7.77
CA SER A 110 14.08 -17.47 6.66
C SER A 110 13.38 -17.32 5.30
N LYS A 111 14.15 -17.40 4.20
CA LYS A 111 13.60 -17.47 2.84
C LYS A 111 12.70 -18.70 2.63
N SER A 112 13.04 -19.84 3.25
CA SER A 112 12.24 -21.07 3.16
C SER A 112 10.84 -20.87 3.76
N GLU A 113 10.75 -20.28 4.96
CA GLU A 113 9.47 -20.00 5.62
C GLU A 113 8.60 -19.01 4.81
N GLN A 114 9.24 -18.02 4.18
CA GLN A 114 8.55 -17.11 3.25
C GLN A 114 8.00 -17.86 2.02
N ASP A 115 8.79 -18.76 1.44
CA ASP A 115 8.41 -19.51 0.25
C ASP A 115 7.26 -20.49 0.50
N GLU A 116 7.15 -21.03 1.70
CA GLU A 116 5.97 -21.82 2.13
C GLU A 116 4.67 -21.01 2.08
N LYS A 117 4.72 -19.67 2.25
CA LYS A 117 3.56 -18.79 2.17
C LYS A 117 3.26 -18.31 0.75
N LEU A 118 4.18 -18.52 -0.20
CA LEU A 118 4.07 -18.00 -1.55
C LEU A 118 2.80 -18.47 -2.29
N PRO A 119 2.39 -19.76 -2.26
CA PRO A 119 1.17 -20.18 -2.94
C PRO A 119 -0.09 -19.45 -2.47
N PHE A 120 -0.22 -19.26 -1.15
CA PHE A 120 -1.32 -18.49 -0.56
C PHE A 120 -1.28 -17.03 -1.03
N LEU A 121 -0.10 -16.40 -0.98
CA LEU A 121 0.08 -15.02 -1.45
C LEU A 121 -0.28 -14.86 -2.93
N LEU A 122 0.10 -15.80 -3.80
CA LEU A 122 -0.21 -15.73 -5.22
C LEU A 122 -1.72 -15.85 -5.47
N ASN A 123 -2.44 -16.70 -4.72
CA ASN A 123 -3.91 -16.75 -4.80
C ASN A 123 -4.53 -15.45 -4.29
N TRP A 124 -4.05 -14.93 -3.15
CA TRP A 124 -4.48 -13.64 -2.62
C TRP A 124 -4.35 -12.51 -3.66
N VAL A 125 -3.22 -12.45 -4.36
CA VAL A 125 -2.96 -11.49 -5.43
C VAL A 125 -3.93 -11.67 -6.61
N ARG A 126 -4.29 -12.90 -6.97
CA ARG A 126 -5.24 -13.17 -8.06
C ARG A 126 -6.65 -12.76 -7.70
N ASP A 127 -7.17 -13.16 -6.54
CA ASP A 127 -8.57 -12.84 -6.25
C ASP A 127 -8.76 -11.35 -5.95
N TYR A 128 -7.71 -10.52 -5.81
CA TYR A 128 -7.85 -9.06 -5.76
C TYR A 128 -8.78 -8.48 -6.85
N TYR A 129 -8.73 -9.05 -8.05
CA TYR A 129 -9.46 -8.58 -9.22
C TYR A 129 -10.95 -8.96 -9.23
N SER A 130 -11.37 -9.87 -8.34
CA SER A 130 -12.73 -10.41 -8.29
C SER A 130 -13.32 -10.53 -6.88
N ARG A 131 -12.51 -10.34 -5.83
CA ARG A 131 -12.94 -10.34 -4.44
C ARG A 131 -13.72 -9.06 -4.16
N GLU A 132 -14.60 -9.13 -3.18
CA GLU A 132 -15.30 -7.97 -2.64
C GLU A 132 -14.62 -7.45 -1.37
N GLY A 133 -15.02 -6.24 -0.96
CA GLY A 133 -14.60 -5.63 0.30
C GLY A 133 -13.35 -4.76 0.20
N ASP A 134 -12.85 -4.33 1.35
CA ASP A 134 -11.85 -3.26 1.50
C ASP A 134 -10.53 -3.49 0.73
N LEU A 135 -10.15 -4.75 0.57
CA LEU A 135 -8.90 -5.19 -0.03
C LEU A 135 -9.06 -5.57 -1.52
N SER A 136 -10.13 -5.11 -2.18
CA SER A 136 -10.47 -5.45 -3.57
C SER A 136 -10.09 -4.37 -4.58
N LEU A 137 -10.01 -4.77 -5.84
CA LEU A 137 -9.92 -3.83 -6.96
C LEU A 137 -11.13 -2.88 -7.02
N GLY A 138 -12.34 -3.40 -6.77
CA GLY A 138 -13.57 -2.61 -6.77
C GLY A 138 -13.56 -1.48 -5.73
N ALA A 139 -13.10 -1.78 -4.51
CA ALA A 139 -12.94 -0.78 -3.45
C ALA A 139 -11.85 0.26 -3.80
N HIS A 140 -10.74 -0.17 -4.41
CA HIS A 140 -9.65 0.74 -4.79
C HIS A 140 -10.06 1.69 -5.90
N HIS A 141 -10.80 1.21 -6.92
CA HIS A 141 -11.39 2.10 -7.94
C HIS A 141 -12.41 3.05 -7.34
N SER A 142 -13.33 2.56 -6.51
CA SER A 142 -14.35 3.39 -5.85
C SER A 142 -13.72 4.53 -5.03
N LEU A 143 -12.68 4.21 -4.25
CA LEU A 143 -11.92 5.19 -3.48
C LEU A 143 -11.22 6.21 -4.39
N PHE A 144 -10.55 5.73 -5.45
CA PHE A 144 -9.85 6.59 -6.39
C PHE A 144 -10.80 7.53 -7.15
N GLU A 145 -11.95 7.04 -7.58
CA GLU A 145 -12.94 7.79 -8.34
C GLU A 145 -13.62 8.84 -7.48
N SER A 146 -14.03 8.48 -6.26
CA SER A 146 -14.69 9.39 -5.31
C SER A 146 -13.77 10.50 -4.77
N TYR A 147 -12.46 10.27 -4.69
CA TYR A 147 -11.52 11.28 -4.20
C TYR A 147 -11.39 12.47 -5.15
N GLN A 148 -11.67 13.67 -4.65
CA GLN A 148 -11.65 14.93 -5.43
C GLN A 148 -10.29 15.65 -5.44
N GLY A 149 -9.35 15.22 -4.59
CA GLY A 149 -8.01 15.80 -4.55
C GLY A 149 -7.11 15.34 -5.70
N SER A 150 -5.86 15.83 -5.68
CA SER A 150 -4.85 15.43 -6.66
C SER A 150 -4.65 13.92 -6.68
N LYS A 151 -4.82 13.30 -7.84
CA LYS A 151 -4.69 11.84 -7.99
C LYS A 151 -3.97 11.43 -9.26
N ARG A 152 -3.30 10.27 -9.24
CA ARG A 152 -2.55 9.67 -10.34
C ARG A 152 -2.78 8.17 -10.36
N LYS A 153 -2.99 7.60 -11.55
CA LYS A 153 -3.11 6.16 -11.75
C LYS A 153 -1.94 5.67 -12.58
N ILE A 154 -1.31 4.57 -12.17
CA ILE A 154 -0.20 3.93 -12.87
C ILE A 154 -0.65 2.52 -13.26
N GLN A 155 -0.82 2.27 -14.56
CA GLN A 155 -1.32 1.00 -15.09
C GLN A 155 -0.20 0.09 -15.64
N SER A 156 1.05 0.41 -15.30
CA SER A 156 2.26 -0.29 -15.69
C SER A 156 3.21 -0.42 -14.50
N ARG A 157 4.34 -1.11 -14.69
CA ARG A 157 5.42 -1.05 -13.69
C ARG A 157 5.85 0.40 -13.51
N VAL A 158 6.01 0.82 -12.26
CA VAL A 158 6.37 2.21 -11.93
C VAL A 158 7.75 2.53 -12.50
N ASP A 159 7.81 3.55 -13.37
CA ASP A 159 9.06 4.07 -13.90
C ASP A 159 9.71 5.01 -12.85
N PRO A 160 11.02 4.90 -12.56
CA PRO A 160 11.71 5.81 -11.64
C PRO A 160 11.58 7.31 -11.98
N SER A 161 11.36 7.66 -13.24
CA SER A 161 11.11 9.04 -13.67
C SER A 161 9.82 9.63 -13.08
N PHE A 162 8.82 8.79 -12.77
CA PHE A 162 7.57 9.21 -12.12
C PHE A 162 7.83 9.98 -10.82
N ILE A 163 8.86 9.60 -10.06
CA ILE A 163 9.20 10.27 -8.80
C ILE A 163 9.55 11.74 -9.05
N LYS A 164 10.28 12.04 -10.12
CA LYS A 164 10.68 13.40 -10.48
C LYS A 164 9.50 14.27 -10.91
N GLU A 165 8.42 13.66 -11.38
CA GLU A 165 7.20 14.35 -11.79
C GLU A 165 6.33 14.78 -10.61
N LEU A 166 6.48 14.15 -9.43
CA LEU A 166 5.68 14.46 -8.24
C LEU A 166 5.97 15.85 -7.63
N ALA A 167 7.13 16.45 -7.92
CA ALA A 167 7.52 17.77 -7.44
C ALA A 167 7.06 18.93 -8.35
N ARG A 168 6.39 18.63 -9.47
CA ARG A 168 5.87 19.61 -10.42
C ARG A 168 4.38 19.84 -10.19
#